data_AF-A0A7C3U9G6-F1
#
_entry.id   AF-A0A7C3U9G6-F1
#
_cell.length_a   1.000
_cell.length_b   1.000
_cell.length_c   1.000
_cell.angle_alpha   90.00
_cell.angle_beta   90.00
_cell.angle_gamma   90.00
#
_symmetry.space_group_name_H-M   'P 1'
#
loop_
_entity.id
_entity.type
_entity.pdbx_description
1 polymer ?
#
loop_
_entity_poly.entity_id
_entity_poly.type
_entity_poly.pdbx_seq_one_letter_code
_entity_poly.pdbx_strand_id
1 'polypeptide(L)'
;MEQSTMLETASEQQTLRHRTTLLMGLAVLAWWLAYRSVQPLAAWLTYDLLGLARGSHLGESVAFFLYDVPKILLLLSGMIFAISVIRTFFSPERTRLLLGGKRQGVGNVLAAMLGIVTPFCSCSAVPLFIGFVESGIPLGVTFSFLIAAPTINEVAMVMLYGLFGLRVAAMYVGSGLVIAIVAGMIIGRLHLERYVEDFVWQ
;
A
#
# COMPACT_ATOMS: atom_id res chain seq x y z
N MET A 1 41.65 22.42 -5.87
CA MET A 1 41.44 21.28 -4.97
C MET A 1 39.96 21.06 -4.66
N GLU A 2 39.12 22.10 -4.65
CA GLU A 2 37.66 22.01 -4.43
C GLU A 2 36.85 21.60 -5.68
N GLN A 3 37.35 21.90 -6.88
CA GLN A 3 36.72 21.46 -8.16
C GLN A 3 36.92 19.98 -8.46
N SER A 4 38.02 19.38 -8.01
CA SER A 4 38.31 17.95 -8.21
C SER A 4 37.38 17.06 -7.38
N THR A 5 37.04 17.45 -6.15
CA THR A 5 36.10 16.74 -5.27
C THR A 5 34.63 16.82 -5.75
N MET A 6 34.21 17.91 -6.41
CA MET A 6 32.87 18.00 -7.00
C MET A 6 32.67 17.13 -8.26
N LEU A 7 33.71 16.95 -9.08
CA LEU A 7 33.64 16.07 -10.25
C LEU A 7 33.65 14.58 -9.85
N GLU A 8 34.35 14.23 -8.78
CA GLU A 8 34.45 12.86 -8.26
C GLU A 8 33.12 12.39 -7.63
N THR A 9 32.46 13.26 -6.85
CA THR A 9 31.16 12.97 -6.21
C THR A 9 30.01 12.82 -7.23
N ALA A 10 30.01 13.59 -8.32
CA ALA A 10 29.01 13.47 -9.38
C ALA A 10 29.14 12.16 -10.18
N SER A 11 30.38 11.71 -10.43
CA SER A 11 30.69 10.45 -11.12
C SER A 11 30.29 9.22 -10.27
N GLU A 12 30.61 9.21 -8.97
CA GLU A 12 30.19 8.13 -8.06
C GLU A 12 28.67 8.04 -7.90
N GLN A 13 27.97 9.17 -7.72
CA GLN A 13 26.51 9.19 -7.64
C GLN A 13 25.84 8.70 -8.93
N GLN A 14 26.38 9.06 -10.11
CA GLN A 14 25.83 8.65 -11.39
C GLN A 14 26.01 7.14 -11.64
N THR A 15 27.15 6.58 -11.22
CA THR A 15 27.46 5.15 -11.35
C THR A 15 26.66 4.29 -10.38
N LEU A 16 26.49 4.75 -9.13
CA LEU A 16 25.60 4.14 -8.14
C LEU A 16 24.15 4.14 -8.62
N ARG A 17 23.63 5.30 -9.08
CA ARG A 17 22.26 5.44 -9.61
C ARG A 17 22.00 4.50 -10.79
N HIS A 18 22.96 4.35 -11.70
CA HIS A 18 22.82 3.44 -12.85
C HIS A 18 22.84 1.96 -12.46
N ARG A 19 23.66 1.55 -11.48
CA ARG A 19 23.61 0.19 -10.89
C ARG A 19 22.29 -0.06 -10.18
N THR A 20 21.76 0.93 -9.45
CA THR A 20 20.50 0.79 -8.72
C THR A 20 19.31 0.62 -9.66
N THR A 21 19.24 1.39 -10.74
CA THR A 21 18.16 1.27 -11.75
C THR A 21 18.24 -0.06 -12.51
N LEU A 22 19.44 -0.54 -12.83
CA LEU A 22 19.63 -1.87 -13.44
C LEU A 22 19.21 -3.01 -12.51
N LEU A 23 19.55 -2.92 -11.22
CA LEU A 23 19.14 -3.90 -10.21
C LEU A 23 17.61 -3.89 -9.99
N MET A 24 16.97 -2.72 -9.96
CA MET A 24 15.50 -2.62 -9.90
C MET A 24 14.85 -3.21 -11.16
N GLY A 25 15.40 -2.95 -12.35
CA GLY A 25 14.90 -3.53 -13.60
C GLY A 25 15.00 -5.06 -13.61
N LEU A 26 16.11 -5.62 -13.13
CA LEU A 26 16.30 -7.07 -12.99
C LEU A 26 15.36 -7.69 -11.96
N ALA A 27 15.14 -7.02 -10.82
CA ALA A 27 14.21 -7.47 -9.79
C ALA A 27 12.76 -7.49 -10.31
N VAL A 28 12.33 -6.47 -11.05
CA VAL A 28 11.00 -6.41 -11.70
C VAL A 28 10.86 -7.51 -12.75
N LEU A 29 11.89 -7.76 -13.55
CA LEU A 29 11.92 -8.86 -14.53
C LEU A 29 11.82 -10.23 -13.85
N ALA A 30 12.60 -10.47 -12.79
CA ALA A 30 12.55 -11.71 -12.02
C ALA A 30 11.19 -11.91 -11.36
N TRP A 31 10.61 -10.85 -10.79
CA TRP A 31 9.27 -10.85 -10.19
C TRP A 31 8.18 -11.14 -11.24
N TRP A 32 8.26 -10.52 -12.41
CA TRP A 32 7.36 -10.80 -13.55
C TRP A 32 7.46 -12.27 -14.01
N LEU A 33 8.69 -12.80 -14.10
CA LEU A 33 8.93 -14.19 -14.51
C LEU A 33 8.39 -15.19 -13.48
N ALA A 34 8.58 -14.89 -12.19
CA ALA A 34 8.03 -15.66 -11.08
C ALA A 34 6.49 -15.64 -11.14
N TYR A 35 5.88 -14.47 -11.28
CA TYR A 35 4.42 -14.31 -11.39
C TYR A 35 3.83 -15.08 -12.57
N ARG A 36 4.51 -15.07 -13.72
CA ARG A 36 4.08 -15.83 -14.92
C ARG A 36 4.20 -17.35 -14.72
N SER A 37 5.16 -17.80 -13.91
CA SER A 37 5.42 -19.23 -13.65
C SER A 37 4.48 -19.84 -12.61
N VAL A 38 3.81 -19.05 -11.77
CA VAL A 38 2.89 -19.58 -10.74
C VAL A 38 1.75 -20.40 -11.35
N GLN A 39 1.17 -19.93 -12.46
CA GLN A 39 0.02 -20.57 -13.10
C GLN A 39 0.33 -22.00 -13.62
N PRO A 40 1.40 -22.23 -14.41
CA PRO A 40 1.75 -23.58 -14.85
C PRO A 40 2.20 -24.49 -13.69
N LEU A 41 2.90 -23.94 -12.67
CA LEU A 41 3.32 -24.70 -11.50
C LEU A 41 2.14 -25.20 -10.66
N ALA A 42 1.13 -24.35 -10.41
CA ALA A 42 -0.05 -24.74 -9.64
C ALA A 42 -0.87 -25.82 -10.35
N ALA A 43 -1.01 -25.73 -11.68
CA ALA A 43 -1.70 -26.72 -12.49
C ALA A 43 -0.97 -28.07 -12.49
N TRP A 44 0.35 -28.06 -12.67
CA TRP A 44 1.17 -29.28 -12.63
C TRP A 44 1.14 -29.94 -11.25
N LEU A 45 1.29 -29.15 -10.17
CA LEU A 45 1.29 -29.68 -8.80
C LEU A 45 -0.05 -30.33 -8.43
N THR A 46 -1.17 -29.78 -8.91
CA THR A 46 -2.51 -30.27 -8.57
C THR A 46 -2.95 -31.45 -9.42
N TYR A 47 -2.75 -31.37 -10.73
CA TYR A 47 -3.29 -32.37 -11.66
C TYR A 47 -2.30 -33.48 -11.99
N ASP A 48 -1.00 -33.19 -12.03
CA ASP A 48 0.02 -34.18 -12.42
C ASP A 48 0.73 -34.82 -11.21
N LEU A 49 0.99 -34.05 -10.13
CA LEU A 49 1.66 -34.59 -8.93
C LEU A 49 0.68 -35.20 -7.91
N LEU A 50 -0.41 -34.50 -7.60
CA LEU A 50 -1.44 -34.99 -6.68
C LEU A 50 -2.47 -35.90 -7.37
N GLY A 51 -2.54 -35.90 -8.70
CA GLY A 51 -3.38 -36.81 -9.49
C GLY A 51 -4.89 -36.55 -9.36
N LEU A 52 -5.32 -35.34 -8.95
CA LEU A 52 -6.75 -35.04 -8.81
C LEU A 52 -7.42 -34.91 -10.17
N ALA A 53 -8.65 -35.42 -10.28
CA ALA A 53 -9.45 -35.32 -11.50
C ALA A 53 -9.84 -33.86 -11.80
N ARG A 54 -9.60 -33.41 -13.03
CA ARG A 54 -10.09 -32.12 -13.56
C ARG A 54 -11.62 -32.11 -13.53
N GLY A 55 -12.21 -31.13 -12.87
CA GLY A 55 -13.67 -31.01 -12.66
C GLY A 55 -14.18 -31.59 -11.32
N SER A 56 -13.31 -32.12 -10.45
CA SER A 56 -13.67 -32.42 -9.06
C SER A 56 -13.58 -31.17 -8.19
N HIS A 57 -14.56 -30.93 -7.31
CA HIS A 57 -14.54 -29.78 -6.39
C HIS A 57 -13.26 -29.71 -5.54
N LEU A 58 -12.71 -30.86 -5.14
CA LEU A 58 -11.44 -30.91 -4.39
C LEU A 58 -10.24 -30.53 -5.28
N GLY A 59 -10.21 -30.97 -6.54
CA GLY A 59 -9.15 -30.62 -7.49
C GLY A 59 -9.12 -29.14 -7.81
N GLU A 60 -10.29 -28.54 -8.04
CA GLU A 60 -10.39 -27.11 -8.32
C GLU A 60 -10.05 -26.25 -7.10
N SER A 61 -10.48 -26.65 -5.90
CA SER A 61 -10.17 -25.90 -4.66
C SER A 61 -8.66 -25.91 -4.36
N VAL A 62 -8.00 -27.06 -4.53
CA VAL A 62 -6.55 -27.18 -4.30
C VAL A 62 -5.76 -26.43 -5.38
N ALA A 63 -6.18 -26.50 -6.65
CA ALA A 63 -5.57 -25.74 -7.72
C ALA A 63 -5.70 -24.23 -7.50
N PHE A 64 -6.88 -23.78 -7.05
CA PHE A 64 -7.13 -22.39 -6.69
C PHE A 64 -6.22 -21.96 -5.54
N PHE A 65 -6.15 -22.73 -4.45
CA PHE A 65 -5.30 -22.40 -3.31
C PHE A 65 -3.80 -22.32 -3.68
N LEU A 66 -3.30 -23.30 -4.43
CA LEU A 66 -1.91 -23.34 -4.87
C LEU A 66 -1.57 -22.26 -5.91
N TYR A 67 -2.57 -21.74 -6.60
CA TYR A 67 -2.41 -20.62 -7.51
C TYR A 67 -2.47 -19.27 -6.77
N ASP A 68 -3.50 -19.07 -5.95
CA ASP A 68 -3.79 -17.79 -5.29
C ASP A 68 -2.79 -17.46 -4.17
N VAL A 69 -2.41 -18.43 -3.34
CA VAL A 69 -1.51 -18.14 -2.20
C VAL A 69 -0.14 -17.61 -2.66
N PRO A 70 0.59 -18.27 -3.57
CA PRO A 70 1.88 -17.76 -4.04
C PRO A 70 1.72 -16.47 -4.84
N LYS A 71 0.63 -16.35 -5.60
CA LYS A 71 0.35 -15.17 -6.43
C LYS A 71 0.08 -13.93 -5.58
N ILE A 72 -0.71 -14.05 -4.52
CA ILE A 72 -0.98 -12.95 -3.57
C ILE A 72 0.31 -12.58 -2.82
N LEU A 73 1.11 -13.54 -2.36
CA LEU A 73 2.39 -13.25 -1.71
C LEU A 73 3.37 -12.51 -2.63
N LEU A 74 3.47 -12.93 -3.90
CA LEU A 74 4.26 -12.23 -4.92
C LEU A 74 3.72 -10.82 -5.15
N LEU A 75 2.42 -10.63 -5.34
CA LEU A 75 1.82 -9.31 -5.50
C LEU A 75 2.05 -8.42 -4.27
N LEU A 76 1.90 -8.98 -3.07
CA LEU A 76 2.09 -8.27 -1.81
C LEU A 76 3.54 -7.83 -1.64
N SER A 77 4.52 -8.71 -1.85
CA SER A 77 5.94 -8.37 -1.78
C SER A 77 6.33 -7.28 -2.78
N GLY A 78 5.84 -7.38 -4.03
CA GLY A 78 6.06 -6.36 -5.06
C GLY A 78 5.46 -5.01 -4.67
N MET A 79 4.24 -5.00 -4.12
CA MET A 79 3.59 -3.79 -3.64
C MET A 79 4.30 -3.18 -2.42
N ILE A 80 4.68 -3.97 -1.42
CA ILE A 80 5.43 -3.49 -0.24
C ILE A 80 6.76 -2.88 -0.69
N PHE A 81 7.48 -3.55 -1.60
CA PHE A 81 8.72 -3.03 -2.17
C PHE A 81 8.48 -1.71 -2.90
N ALA A 82 7.46 -1.63 -3.76
CA ALA A 82 7.10 -0.41 -4.46
C ALA A 82 6.79 0.74 -3.49
N ILE A 83 6.07 0.48 -2.41
CA ILE A 83 5.75 1.49 -1.39
C ILE A 83 6.99 1.93 -0.62
N SER A 84 7.89 1.02 -0.25
CA SER A 84 9.18 1.38 0.36
C SER A 84 10.04 2.23 -0.57
N VAL A 85 10.04 1.93 -1.88
CA VAL A 85 10.72 2.74 -2.89
C VAL A 85 10.02 4.11 -3.02
N ILE A 86 8.69 4.15 -3.11
CA ILE A 86 7.92 5.40 -3.17
C ILE A 86 8.20 6.27 -1.94
N ARG A 87 8.24 5.70 -0.73
CA ARG A 87 8.61 6.42 0.51
C ARG A 87 9.99 7.07 0.44
N THR A 88 10.92 6.47 -0.30
CA THR A 88 12.24 7.03 -0.53
C THR A 88 12.20 8.26 -1.46
N PHE A 89 11.24 8.31 -2.39
CA PHE A 89 11.09 9.41 -3.37
C PHE A 89 10.05 10.47 -2.97
N PHE A 90 8.99 10.09 -2.27
CA PHE A 90 7.95 10.96 -1.72
C PHE A 90 8.29 11.25 -0.26
N SER A 91 8.89 12.41 0.00
CA SER A 91 9.15 12.82 1.38
C SER A 91 7.81 13.07 2.10
N PRO A 92 7.54 12.37 3.21
CA PRO A 92 6.38 12.68 4.05
C PRO A 92 6.43 14.11 4.62
N GLU A 93 7.57 14.80 4.55
CA GLU A 93 7.75 16.24 4.76
C GLU A 93 6.76 17.11 3.95
N ARG A 94 6.48 16.77 2.69
CA ARG A 94 5.53 17.54 1.85
C ARG A 94 4.09 17.35 2.31
N THR A 95 3.72 16.13 2.67
CA THR A 95 2.41 15.80 3.24
C THR A 95 2.24 16.46 4.61
N ARG A 96 3.30 16.47 5.43
CA ARG A 96 3.37 17.19 6.70
C ARG A 96 3.20 18.70 6.54
N LEU A 97 3.79 19.33 5.52
CA LEU A 97 3.57 20.75 5.24
C LEU A 97 2.13 21.04 4.77
N LEU A 98 1.49 20.11 4.07
CA LEU A 98 0.10 20.22 3.66
C LEU A 98 -0.91 20.00 4.81
N LEU A 99 -0.61 19.09 5.75
CA LEU A 99 -1.52 18.62 6.80
C LEU A 99 -1.22 19.21 8.20
N GLY A 100 0.05 19.52 8.52
CA GLY A 100 0.51 19.88 9.87
C GLY A 100 0.17 21.31 10.31
N GLY A 101 -0.14 22.21 9.38
CA GLY A 101 -0.51 23.61 9.68
C GLY A 101 -2.01 23.88 9.79
N LYS A 102 -2.87 22.88 9.55
CA LYS A 102 -4.34 23.07 9.50
C LYS A 102 -5.02 22.49 10.75
N ARG A 103 -6.14 23.09 11.17
CA ARG A 103 -6.99 22.58 12.27
C ARG A 103 -7.19 21.07 12.11
N GLN A 104 -7.09 20.31 13.20
CA GLN A 104 -7.13 18.83 13.18
C GLN A 104 -8.29 18.24 12.33
N GLY A 105 -9.46 18.88 12.32
CA GLY A 105 -10.57 18.45 11.47
C GLY A 105 -10.32 18.55 9.96
N VAL A 106 -9.63 19.59 9.48
CA VAL A 106 -9.27 19.74 8.06
C VAL A 106 -8.20 18.74 7.66
N GLY A 107 -7.25 18.46 8.57
CA GLY A 107 -6.25 17.41 8.39
C GLY A 107 -6.89 16.05 8.17
N ASN A 108 -7.88 15.68 9.01
CA ASN A 108 -8.58 14.39 8.91
C ASN A 108 -9.33 14.23 7.57
N VAL A 109 -10.01 15.28 7.09
CA VAL A 109 -10.70 15.26 5.80
C VAL A 109 -9.70 15.05 4.65
N LEU A 110 -8.58 15.79 4.65
CA LEU A 110 -7.56 15.67 3.62
C LEU A 110 -6.90 14.28 3.64
N ALA A 111 -6.62 13.74 4.83
CA ALA A 111 -6.07 12.41 5.01
C ALA A 111 -7.02 11.31 4.52
N ALA A 112 -8.31 11.41 4.83
CA ALA A 112 -9.30 10.46 4.35
C ALA A 112 -9.48 10.52 2.83
N MET A 113 -9.47 11.72 2.23
CA MET A 113 -9.48 11.88 0.77
C MET A 113 -8.23 11.29 0.11
N LEU A 114 -7.06 11.50 0.71
CA LEU A 114 -5.83 10.87 0.24
C LEU A 114 -5.95 9.34 0.29
N GLY A 115 -6.54 8.80 1.37
CA GLY A 115 -6.83 7.38 1.52
C GLY A 115 -7.72 6.82 0.41
N ILE A 116 -8.77 7.56 0.04
CA ILE A 116 -9.70 7.17 -1.05
C ILE A 116 -9.01 7.13 -2.42
N VAL A 117 -8.12 8.10 -2.69
CA VAL A 117 -7.42 8.18 -3.98
C VAL A 117 -6.33 7.11 -4.09
N THR A 118 -5.81 6.64 -2.97
CA THR A 118 -4.76 5.64 -2.94
C THR A 118 -5.33 4.22 -2.91
N PRO A 119 -4.98 3.34 -3.88
CA PRO A 119 -5.46 1.96 -3.92
C PRO A 119 -4.70 1.08 -2.93
N PHE A 120 -4.64 1.48 -1.66
CA PHE A 120 -3.91 0.75 -0.63
C PHE A 120 -4.84 -0.21 0.10
N CYS A 121 -4.50 -1.50 0.03
CA CYS A 121 -5.12 -2.49 0.88
C CYS A 121 -4.54 -2.42 2.31
N SER A 122 -5.19 -3.08 3.26
CA SER A 122 -4.77 -3.09 4.68
C SER A 122 -3.29 -3.45 4.88
N CYS A 123 -2.71 -4.27 4.00
CA CYS A 123 -1.32 -4.69 4.07
C CYS A 123 -0.30 -3.57 3.76
N SER A 124 -0.69 -2.58 2.95
CA SER A 124 0.13 -1.41 2.63
C SER A 124 -0.16 -0.20 3.51
N ALA A 125 -1.34 -0.16 4.13
CA ALA A 125 -1.72 0.91 5.05
C ALA A 125 -0.83 1.00 6.30
N VAL A 126 -0.35 -0.15 6.82
CA VAL A 126 0.45 -0.20 8.05
C VAL A 126 1.83 0.45 7.90
N PRO A 127 2.68 0.08 6.91
CA PRO A 127 3.92 0.81 6.68
C PRO A 127 3.68 2.29 6.46
N LEU A 128 2.63 2.63 5.67
CA LEU A 128 2.26 4.02 5.41
C LEU A 128 1.95 4.83 6.66
N PHE A 129 1.18 4.24 7.57
CA PHE A 129 0.90 4.80 8.88
C PHE A 129 2.17 5.08 9.68
N ILE A 130 3.08 4.10 9.77
CA ILE A 130 4.34 4.24 10.52
C ILE A 130 5.11 5.48 10.03
N GLY A 131 5.39 5.57 8.73
CA GLY A 131 6.14 6.76 8.24
C GLY A 131 5.38 8.09 8.30
N PHE A 132 4.04 8.11 8.35
CA PHE A 132 3.31 9.35 8.61
C PHE A 132 3.48 9.80 10.07
N VAL A 133 3.49 8.85 11.01
CA VAL A 133 3.74 9.13 12.43
C VAL A 133 5.19 9.52 12.69
N GLU A 134 6.17 8.82 12.11
CA GLU A 134 7.60 9.18 12.16
C GLU A 134 7.84 10.63 11.69
N SER A 135 7.04 11.07 10.70
CA SER A 135 7.12 12.42 10.15
C SER A 135 6.41 13.48 10.98
N GLY A 136 5.87 13.12 12.15
CA GLY A 136 5.21 14.04 13.07
C GLY A 136 3.82 14.49 12.61
N ILE A 137 3.13 13.73 11.76
CA ILE A 137 1.70 13.97 11.46
C ILE A 137 0.88 13.52 12.68
N PRO A 138 -0.08 14.33 13.18
CA PRO A 138 -0.89 13.97 14.34
C PRO A 138 -1.59 12.61 14.16
N LEU A 139 -1.59 11.76 15.19
CA LEU A 139 -2.14 10.40 15.12
C LEU A 139 -3.57 10.34 14.58
N GLY A 140 -4.45 11.26 15.02
CA GLY A 140 -5.83 11.30 14.53
C GLY A 140 -5.98 11.49 13.02
N VAL A 141 -5.06 12.25 12.41
CA VAL A 141 -5.02 12.49 10.96
C VAL A 141 -4.58 11.21 10.24
N THR A 142 -3.53 10.58 10.75
CA THR A 142 -3.01 9.32 10.20
C THR A 142 -4.03 8.18 10.30
N PHE A 143 -4.78 8.11 11.41
CA PHE A 143 -5.86 7.13 11.57
C PHE A 143 -7.04 7.38 10.62
N SER A 144 -7.36 8.63 10.31
CA SER A 144 -8.38 8.95 9.30
C SER A 144 -8.00 8.38 7.93
N PHE A 145 -6.73 8.52 7.54
CA PHE A 145 -6.19 7.89 6.34
C PHE A 145 -6.22 6.35 6.41
N LEU A 146 -5.72 5.78 7.52
CA LEU A 146 -5.62 4.32 7.71
C LEU A 146 -6.99 3.64 7.65
N ILE A 147 -8.04 4.29 8.16
CA ILE A 147 -9.41 3.78 8.11
C ILE A 147 -9.99 3.98 6.71
N ALA A 148 -9.82 5.15 6.10
CA ALA A 148 -10.41 5.44 4.78
C ALA A 148 -9.86 4.54 3.67
N ALA A 149 -8.56 4.28 3.65
CA ALA A 149 -7.87 3.56 2.57
C ALA A 149 -8.46 2.16 2.28
N PRO A 150 -8.60 1.23 3.25
CA PRO A 150 -9.22 -0.07 3.00
C PRO A 150 -10.75 0.01 2.91
N THR A 151 -11.36 1.02 3.54
CA THR A 151 -12.82 1.13 3.62
C THR A 151 -13.42 1.56 2.29
N ILE A 152 -12.74 2.41 1.52
CA ILE A 152 -13.23 2.93 0.24
C ILE A 152 -12.23 2.52 -0.84
N ASN A 153 -12.52 1.40 -1.50
CA ASN A 153 -11.71 0.82 -2.57
C ASN A 153 -12.33 1.13 -3.94
N GLU A 154 -11.50 1.45 -4.95
CA GLU A 154 -11.94 1.69 -6.32
C GLU A 154 -12.70 0.50 -6.94
N VAL A 155 -12.24 -0.73 -6.71
CA VAL A 155 -12.86 -1.98 -7.17
C VAL A 155 -14.25 -2.14 -6.54
N ALA A 156 -14.36 -1.91 -5.23
CA ALA A 156 -15.64 -1.97 -4.54
C ALA A 156 -16.59 -0.90 -5.09
N MET A 157 -16.11 0.32 -5.31
CA MET A 157 -16.90 1.41 -5.88
C MET A 157 -17.43 1.08 -7.28
N VAL A 158 -16.59 0.54 -8.16
CA VAL A 158 -16.99 0.11 -9.51
C VAL A 158 -18.02 -1.01 -9.46
N MET A 159 -17.81 -2.00 -8.59
CA MET A 159 -18.73 -3.12 -8.43
C MET A 159 -20.09 -2.67 -7.87
N LEU A 160 -20.09 -1.83 -6.84
CA LEU A 160 -21.31 -1.24 -6.26
C LEU A 160 -22.04 -0.35 -7.26
N TYR A 161 -21.31 0.45 -8.03
CA TYR A 161 -21.88 1.27 -9.10
C TYR A 161 -22.53 0.41 -10.18
N GLY A 162 -21.87 -0.68 -10.60
CA GLY A 162 -22.41 -1.60 -11.61
C GLY A 162 -23.63 -2.38 -11.14
N LEU A 163 -23.68 -2.76 -9.87
CA LEU A 163 -24.77 -3.57 -9.30
C LEU A 163 -25.97 -2.74 -8.83
N PHE A 164 -25.72 -1.62 -8.14
CA PHE A 164 -26.74 -0.86 -7.42
C PHE A 164 -26.89 0.58 -7.92
N GLY A 165 -26.03 1.02 -8.85
CA GLY A 165 -26.04 2.37 -9.40
C GLY A 165 -25.38 3.43 -8.51
N LEU A 166 -25.40 4.67 -9.01
CA LEU A 166 -24.67 5.79 -8.41
C LEU A 166 -25.11 6.15 -6.99
N ARG A 167 -26.41 5.99 -6.66
CA ARG A 167 -26.94 6.37 -5.35
C ARG A 167 -26.32 5.56 -4.21
N VAL A 168 -26.20 4.25 -4.39
CA VAL A 168 -25.61 3.37 -3.38
C VAL A 168 -24.10 3.55 -3.31
N ALA A 169 -23.43 3.70 -4.46
CA ALA A 169 -21.99 3.99 -4.50
C ALA A 169 -21.66 5.30 -3.75
N ALA A 170 -22.43 6.37 -3.97
CA ALA A 170 -22.24 7.65 -3.27
C ALA A 170 -22.49 7.54 -1.76
N MET A 171 -23.51 6.78 -1.33
CA MET A 171 -23.75 6.51 0.10
C MET A 171 -22.62 5.71 0.73
N TYR A 172 -22.06 4.73 0.03
CA TYR A 172 -20.90 3.96 0.49
C TYR A 172 -19.67 4.84 0.70
N VAL A 173 -19.30 5.66 -0.30
CA VAL A 173 -18.17 6.59 -0.19
C VAL A 173 -18.43 7.62 0.91
N GLY A 174 -19.63 8.21 0.95
CA GLY A 174 -19.99 9.22 1.94
C GLY A 174 -19.97 8.68 3.37
N SER A 175 -20.57 7.51 3.61
CA SER A 175 -20.56 6.88 4.93
C SER A 175 -19.16 6.46 5.36
N GLY A 176 -18.37 5.86 4.47
CA GLY A 176 -16.97 5.50 4.75
C GLY A 176 -16.12 6.71 5.10
N LEU A 177 -16.30 7.83 4.39
CA LEU A 177 -15.57 9.07 4.63
C LEU A 177 -15.95 9.68 6.00
N VAL A 178 -17.24 9.71 6.32
CA VAL A 178 -17.72 10.19 7.62
C VAL A 178 -17.15 9.34 8.75
N ILE A 179 -17.22 8.01 8.63
CA ILE A 179 -16.70 7.08 9.64
C ILE A 179 -15.20 7.30 9.85
N ALA A 180 -14.42 7.40 8.77
CA ALA A 180 -12.97 7.62 8.84
C ALA A 180 -12.61 8.93 9.54
N ILE A 181 -13.27 10.03 9.17
CA ILE A 181 -13.01 11.36 9.77
C ILE A 181 -13.42 11.38 11.25
N VAL A 182 -14.59 10.85 11.58
CA VAL A 182 -15.10 10.81 12.97
C VAL A 182 -14.20 9.96 13.85
N ALA A 183 -13.84 8.75 13.39
CA ALA A 183 -12.94 7.88 14.12
C ALA A 183 -11.57 8.52 14.34
N GLY A 184 -10.98 9.13 13.31
CA GLY A 184 -9.71 9.83 13.45
C GLY A 184 -9.78 11.08 14.33
N MET A 185 -10.90 11.82 14.33
CA MET A 185 -11.11 12.94 15.26
C MET A 185 -11.19 12.46 16.71
N ILE A 186 -11.92 11.37 16.97
CA ILE A 186 -12.03 10.78 18.30
C ILE A 186 -10.66 10.34 18.78
N ILE A 187 -9.92 9.57 17.98
CA ILE A 187 -8.57 9.09 18.32
C ILE A 187 -7.62 10.26 18.58
N GLY A 188 -7.64 11.29 17.74
CA GLY A 188 -6.84 12.51 17.94
C GLY A 188 -7.18 13.27 19.21
N ARG A 189 -8.43 13.21 19.69
CA ARG A 189 -8.84 13.83 20.96
C ARG A 189 -8.41 13.02 22.18
N LEU A 190 -8.34 11.68 22.08
CA LEU A 190 -7.97 10.81 23.18
C LEU A 190 -6.46 10.85 23.51
N HIS A 191 -5.63 11.45 22.65
CA HIS A 191 -4.18 11.54 22.83
C HIS A 191 -3.55 10.17 23.18
N LEU A 192 -3.81 9.18 22.32
CA LEU A 192 -3.35 7.80 22.49
C LEU A 192 -1.88 7.59 22.07
N GLU A 193 -1.11 8.67 21.83
CA GLU A 193 0.31 8.62 21.47
C GLU A 193 1.10 7.71 22.42
N ARG A 194 0.77 7.74 23.72
CA ARG A 194 1.39 6.96 24.79
C ARG A 194 1.24 5.43 24.68
N TYR A 195 0.35 4.94 23.83
CA TYR A 195 0.11 3.50 23.63
C TYR A 195 0.72 2.99 22.32
N VAL A 196 1.33 3.86 21.52
CA VAL A 196 2.01 3.48 20.29
C VAL A 196 3.43 3.03 20.64
N GLU A 197 3.78 1.83 20.21
CA GLU A 197 5.08 1.21 20.46
C GLU A 197 6.26 2.09 20.02
N ASP A 198 7.36 2.04 20.79
CA ASP A 198 8.50 2.94 20.62
C ASP A 198 9.21 2.81 19.27
N PHE A 199 9.10 1.65 18.59
CA PHE A 199 9.72 1.44 17.28
C PHE A 199 9.08 2.25 16.16
N VAL A 200 7.82 2.73 16.35
CA VAL A 200 7.11 3.55 15.35
C VAL A 200 7.64 4.99 15.34
N TRP A 201 8.38 5.38 16.37
CA TRP A 201 8.91 6.74 16.52
C TRP A 201 10.41 6.86 16.17
N GLN A 202 11.04 5.77 15.71
CA GLN A 202 12.48 5.67 15.40
C GLN A 202 12.73 5.75 13.89
#